data_AF-A0A2J7Q9K5-F1
#
_entry.id   AF-A0A2J7Q9K5-F1
#
_cell.length_a   1.000
_cell.length_b   1.000
_cell.length_c   1.000
_cell.angle_alpha   90.00
_cell.angle_beta   90.00
_cell.angle_gamma   90.00
#
_symmetry.space_group_name_H-M   'P 1'
#
loop_
_entity.id
_entity.type
_entity.pdbx_description
1 polymer ?
#
loop_
_entity_poly.entity_id
_entity_poly.type
_entity_poly.pdbx_seq_one_letter_code
_entity_poly.pdbx_strand_id
1 'polypeptide(L)'
;MVGIDSEWKPYFGTRRNELALIQIATRERVYILDVCNLGSECPELWHGLGLILFANETIIKLGFGLIMDMNMMKQSLPHLGGASCSGSGCMDLVLLWQKLAQDHSFVFPFADEDGASGESLSRLVQLCLGQRLDKSDQFSNWERRPLRDSQKLYAALDAYCLLEVYEVLSRSAHEQNIPFYEICSEVMTSIKSPRKMAKHSKKHIKRELQNTVIQATPSPHTEPIPASQLRVVCDTMVQGLGKMLRKCGVDTVILKNEEDHDVCVRIANQQHRVIVTRGLVYNRLYQHVPQGHCYPVMSDVLEEQLEEVLKYFNVFVTKQDVFSRCQVCNGGDFVVVTQEVMRQLAQSSQQMAQMHAGDDYSKWEEAEGFSSESDAYSEEGTAPPCVLQYRSIPSGVIVELCQTRKGVTIHADAVPTGVLEQVQKFYICENCGKCYWDGSHFERLIGGRLQNIVTQ
;
A
#
# COMPACT_ATOMS: atom_id res chain seq x y z
N MET A 1 26.37 -15.23 -9.36
CA MET A 1 25.23 -14.30 -9.45
C MET A 1 24.37 -14.50 -8.23
N VAL A 2 23.80 -13.43 -7.69
CA VAL A 2 22.86 -13.47 -6.56
C VAL A 2 21.69 -12.54 -6.83
N GLY A 3 20.51 -12.87 -6.30
CA GLY A 3 19.39 -11.93 -6.18
C GLY A 3 19.50 -11.15 -4.88
N ILE A 4 19.25 -9.85 -4.91
CA ILE A 4 19.28 -8.99 -3.72
C ILE A 4 18.00 -8.16 -3.69
N ASP A 5 17.39 -8.15 -2.51
CA ASP A 5 16.29 -7.26 -2.17
C ASP A 5 16.45 -6.75 -0.73
N SER A 6 15.54 -5.85 -0.31
CA SER A 6 15.54 -5.30 1.04
C SER A 6 14.16 -4.92 1.54
N GLU A 7 13.90 -5.14 2.83
CA GLU A 7 12.69 -4.67 3.50
C GLU A 7 12.97 -3.53 4.46
N TRP A 8 12.00 -2.62 4.58
CA TRP A 8 12.15 -1.37 5.31
C TRP A 8 11.15 -1.30 6.47
N LYS A 9 11.54 -0.65 7.56
CA LYS A 9 10.68 -0.47 8.73
C LYS A 9 9.44 0.37 8.35
N PRO A 10 8.22 -0.02 8.78
CA PRO A 10 7.02 0.74 8.46
C PRO A 10 7.10 2.15 9.06
N TYR A 11 6.77 3.16 8.25
CA TYR A 11 6.96 4.54 8.63
C TYR A 11 5.70 5.21 9.19
N PHE A 12 5.85 5.85 10.36
CA PHE A 12 4.91 6.84 10.89
C PHE A 12 5.71 8.04 11.44
N GLY A 13 5.72 9.19 10.76
CA GLY A 13 6.25 10.45 11.34
C GLY A 13 7.33 11.19 10.53
N THR A 14 8.44 11.59 11.16
CA THR A 14 9.57 12.39 10.59
C THR A 14 10.93 11.67 10.65
N ARG A 15 10.96 10.38 11.04
CA ARG A 15 12.20 9.57 11.07
C ARG A 15 12.68 9.24 9.64
N ARG A 16 13.93 8.80 9.50
CA ARG A 16 14.44 8.30 8.21
C ARG A 16 13.94 6.88 7.97
N ASN A 17 13.73 6.50 6.71
CA ASN A 17 13.50 5.10 6.35
C ASN A 17 14.71 4.28 6.80
N GLU A 18 14.47 3.37 7.73
CA GLU A 18 15.49 2.51 8.32
C GLU A 18 15.35 1.11 7.73
N LEU A 19 16.48 0.52 7.36
CA LEU A 19 16.57 -0.82 6.81
C LEU A 19 16.21 -1.86 7.88
N ALA A 20 15.28 -2.77 7.55
CA ALA A 20 14.85 -3.83 8.44
C ALA A 20 15.53 -5.17 8.13
N LEU A 21 15.61 -5.53 6.85
CA LEU A 21 16.16 -6.79 6.35
C LEU A 21 16.95 -6.58 5.06
N ILE A 22 17.96 -7.41 4.83
CA ILE A 22 18.58 -7.60 3.51
C ILE A 22 18.39 -9.06 3.11
N GLN A 23 17.91 -9.32 1.91
CA GLN A 23 17.79 -10.66 1.37
C GLN A 23 18.86 -10.90 0.31
N ILE A 24 19.49 -12.07 0.37
CA ILE A 24 20.49 -12.51 -0.60
C ILE A 24 20.12 -13.92 -1.04
N ALA A 25 19.66 -14.04 -2.27
CA ALA A 25 19.31 -15.30 -2.90
C ALA A 25 20.48 -15.82 -3.74
N THR A 26 20.82 -17.09 -3.53
CA THR A 26 21.60 -17.91 -4.46
C THR A 26 20.65 -18.90 -5.13
N ARG A 27 21.16 -19.71 -6.08
CA ARG A 27 20.34 -20.76 -6.71
C ARG A 27 19.82 -21.80 -5.73
N GLU A 28 20.55 -22.06 -4.65
CA GLU A 28 20.25 -23.15 -3.72
C GLU A 28 19.66 -22.68 -2.39
N ARG A 29 19.94 -21.44 -1.99
CA ARG A 29 19.64 -20.92 -0.65
C ARG A 29 19.33 -19.44 -0.68
N VAL A 30 18.42 -19.02 0.21
CA VAL A 30 18.14 -17.61 0.48
C VAL A 30 18.55 -17.28 1.90
N TYR A 31 19.29 -16.19 2.05
CA TYR A 31 19.71 -15.65 3.33
C TYR A 31 18.91 -14.39 3.63
N ILE A 32 18.26 -14.35 4.79
CA ILE A 32 17.55 -13.17 5.29
C ILE A 32 18.35 -12.61 6.46
N LEU A 33 19.01 -11.48 6.24
CA LEU A 33 19.86 -10.83 7.23
C LEU A 33 19.04 -9.86 8.07
N ASP A 34 18.98 -10.10 9.37
CA ASP A 34 18.25 -9.28 10.32
C ASP A 34 19.01 -8.00 10.69
N VAL A 35 18.83 -6.96 9.89
CA VAL A 35 19.51 -5.67 10.09
C VAL A 35 19.09 -4.99 11.40
N CYS A 36 17.86 -5.21 11.87
CA CYS A 36 17.38 -4.61 13.12
C CYS A 36 18.21 -5.03 14.33
N ASN A 37 18.64 -6.29 14.37
CA ASN A 37 19.45 -6.83 15.46
C ASN A 37 20.96 -6.74 15.15
N LEU A 38 21.37 -7.01 13.92
CA LEU A 38 22.79 -7.12 13.56
C LEU A 38 23.44 -5.78 13.19
N GLY A 39 22.65 -4.75 12.86
CA GLY A 39 23.13 -3.53 12.19
C GLY A 39 24.26 -2.79 12.92
N SER A 40 24.11 -2.55 14.22
CA SER A 40 25.13 -1.87 15.04
C SER A 40 26.06 -2.81 15.79
N GLU A 41 25.73 -4.10 15.89
CA GLU A 41 26.43 -5.04 16.76
C GLU A 41 27.68 -5.67 16.12
N CYS A 42 27.75 -5.75 14.78
CA CYS A 42 28.83 -6.45 14.07
C CYS A 42 29.39 -5.65 12.86
N PRO A 43 29.99 -4.47 13.07
CA PRO A 43 30.46 -3.60 11.99
C PRO A 43 31.52 -4.26 11.09
N GLU A 44 32.39 -5.11 11.63
CA GLU A 44 33.41 -5.86 10.89
C GLU A 44 32.81 -6.89 9.93
N LEU A 45 31.71 -7.55 10.32
CA LEU A 45 31.02 -8.50 9.47
C LEU A 45 30.30 -7.80 8.30
N TRP A 46 29.67 -6.66 8.56
CA TRP A 46 29.08 -5.83 7.50
C TRP A 46 30.13 -5.31 6.52
N HIS A 47 31.29 -4.89 7.03
CA HIS A 47 32.40 -4.49 6.18
C HIS A 47 32.90 -5.65 5.32
N GLY A 48 33.09 -6.83 5.93
CA GLY A 48 33.50 -8.04 5.22
C GLY A 48 32.49 -8.46 4.13
N LEU A 49 31.20 -8.47 4.45
CA LEU A 49 30.13 -8.74 3.47
C LEU A 49 30.16 -7.73 2.33
N GLY A 50 30.34 -6.45 2.66
CA GLY A 50 30.51 -5.36 1.71
C GLY A 50 31.63 -5.63 0.70
N LEU A 51 32.81 -6.04 1.18
CA LEU A 51 33.97 -6.35 0.32
C LEU A 51 33.79 -7.64 -0.48
N ILE A 52 33.29 -8.71 0.13
CA ILE A 52 33.18 -10.04 -0.50
C ILE A 52 32.10 -10.05 -1.58
N LEU A 53 30.97 -9.38 -1.33
CA LEU A 53 29.79 -9.44 -2.19
C LEU A 53 29.55 -8.16 -2.98
N PHE A 54 29.32 -7.04 -2.28
CA PHE A 54 28.82 -5.81 -2.91
C PHE A 54 29.89 -5.15 -3.78
N ALA A 55 31.13 -5.05 -3.29
CA ALA A 55 32.28 -4.51 -4.01
C ALA A 55 32.81 -5.44 -5.11
N ASN A 56 32.41 -6.71 -5.10
CA ASN A 56 32.95 -7.71 -6.01
C ASN A 56 32.23 -7.65 -7.36
N GLU A 57 32.91 -7.13 -8.39
CA GLU A 57 32.39 -7.00 -9.75
C GLU A 57 32.21 -8.33 -10.49
N THR A 58 32.90 -9.39 -10.06
CA THR A 58 32.77 -10.73 -10.65
C THR A 58 31.48 -11.42 -10.23
N ILE A 59 30.89 -10.99 -9.11
CA ILE A 59 29.58 -11.44 -8.68
C ILE A 59 28.56 -10.44 -9.23
N ILE A 60 27.67 -10.92 -10.09
CA ILE A 60 26.53 -10.14 -10.55
C ILE A 60 25.46 -10.13 -9.45
N LYS A 61 25.06 -8.93 -9.02
CA LYS A 61 23.96 -8.67 -8.10
C LYS A 61 22.75 -8.29 -8.94
N LEU A 62 21.74 -9.15 -8.99
CA LEU A 62 20.44 -8.85 -9.57
C LEU A 62 19.59 -8.10 -8.54
N GLY A 63 18.79 -7.14 -9.00
CA GLY A 63 17.77 -6.48 -8.20
C GLY A 63 16.72 -5.84 -9.10
N PHE A 64 15.71 -5.23 -8.49
CA PHE A 64 14.66 -4.51 -9.20
C PHE A 64 14.50 -3.11 -8.60
N GLY A 65 15.01 -2.08 -9.27
CA GLY A 65 15.21 -0.76 -8.65
C GLY A 65 16.45 -0.67 -7.77
N LEU A 66 17.40 -1.60 -7.96
CA LEU A 66 18.55 -1.87 -7.10
C LEU A 66 19.41 -0.65 -6.74
N ILE A 67 19.51 0.33 -7.65
CA ILE A 67 20.32 1.55 -7.42
C ILE A 67 19.76 2.35 -6.23
N MET A 68 18.44 2.45 -6.12
CA MET A 68 17.80 3.19 -5.04
C MET A 68 18.05 2.48 -3.71
N ASP A 69 17.83 1.16 -3.68
CA ASP A 69 18.00 0.36 -2.46
C ASP A 69 19.46 0.35 -1.99
N MET A 70 20.42 0.27 -2.90
CA MET A 70 21.85 0.30 -2.54
C MET A 70 22.28 1.65 -1.95
N ASN A 71 21.77 2.75 -2.49
CA ASN A 71 22.01 4.08 -1.90
C ASN A 71 21.40 4.20 -0.51
N MET A 72 20.21 3.65 -0.30
CA MET A 72 19.54 3.65 0.99
C MET A 72 20.23 2.71 1.99
N MET A 73 20.62 1.51 1.58
CA MET A 73 21.38 0.55 2.39
C MET A 73 22.69 1.16 2.88
N LYS A 74 23.42 1.88 2.03
CA LYS A 74 24.66 2.59 2.42
C LYS A 74 24.42 3.68 3.46
N GLN A 75 23.26 4.35 3.42
CA GLN A 75 22.89 5.36 4.42
C GLN A 75 22.49 4.73 5.75
N SER A 76 21.77 3.61 5.71
CA SER A 76 21.30 2.89 6.91
C SER A 76 22.40 2.04 7.57
N LEU A 77 23.36 1.52 6.79
CA LEU A 77 24.48 0.70 7.25
C LEU A 77 25.81 1.30 6.78
N PRO A 78 26.36 2.30 7.50
CA PRO A 78 27.59 3.00 7.11
C PRO A 78 28.81 2.07 6.98
N HIS A 79 28.81 0.96 7.72
CA HIS A 79 29.88 -0.04 7.72
C HIS A 79 29.81 -1.02 6.55
N LEU A 80 28.71 -1.03 5.77
CA LEU A 80 28.58 -1.81 4.54
C LEU A 80 29.51 -1.23 3.46
N GLY A 81 30.78 -1.63 3.51
CA GLY A 81 31.83 -1.17 2.61
C GLY A 81 31.50 -1.51 1.15
N GLY A 82 31.90 -0.66 0.21
CA GLY A 82 31.79 -0.97 -1.22
C GLY A 82 30.35 -1.00 -1.80
N ALA A 83 29.33 -0.59 -1.04
CA ALA A 83 27.96 -0.37 -1.53
C ALA A 83 27.83 0.88 -2.44
N SER A 84 28.80 1.12 -3.31
CA SER A 84 28.61 2.01 -4.45
C SER A 84 28.35 1.13 -5.67
N CYS A 85 27.14 1.19 -6.24
CA CYS A 85 26.83 0.63 -7.56
C CYS A 85 27.55 1.35 -8.71
N SER A 86 28.77 1.82 -8.49
CA SER A 86 29.61 2.50 -9.47
C SER A 86 30.47 1.47 -10.18
N GLY A 87 29.88 0.40 -10.74
CA GLY A 87 30.66 -0.77 -11.16
C GLY A 87 29.92 -1.77 -12.03
N SER A 88 30.71 -2.50 -12.81
CA SER A 88 30.30 -3.69 -13.58
C SER A 88 29.89 -4.77 -12.58
N GLY A 89 28.65 -5.26 -12.59
CA GLY A 89 28.22 -6.32 -11.67
C GLY A 89 26.99 -6.01 -10.81
N CYS A 90 26.30 -4.89 -11.05
CA CYS A 90 24.92 -4.69 -10.60
C CYS A 90 24.01 -4.72 -11.83
N MET A 91 23.02 -5.60 -11.84
CA MET A 91 22.05 -5.75 -12.92
C MET A 91 20.68 -5.36 -12.38
N ASP A 92 20.14 -4.24 -12.86
CA ASP A 92 18.79 -3.82 -12.52
C ASP A 92 17.80 -4.38 -13.55
N LEU A 93 16.97 -5.31 -13.12
CA LEU A 93 16.04 -6.02 -13.99
C LEU A 93 14.96 -5.10 -14.57
N VAL A 94 14.63 -3.96 -13.92
CA VAL A 94 13.69 -2.99 -14.50
C VAL A 94 14.29 -2.32 -15.74
N LEU A 95 15.59 -1.99 -15.72
CA LEU A 95 16.29 -1.39 -16.84
C LEU A 95 16.52 -2.41 -17.97
N LEU A 96 16.83 -3.66 -17.60
CA LEU A 96 16.95 -4.75 -18.56
C LEU A 96 15.61 -5.02 -19.25
N TRP A 97 14.51 -5.07 -18.50
CA TRP A 97 13.17 -5.21 -19.06
C TRP A 97 12.86 -4.07 -20.03
N GLN A 98 13.05 -2.82 -19.62
CA GLN A 98 12.84 -1.65 -20.48
C GLN A 98 13.59 -1.77 -21.81
N LYS A 99 14.88 -2.11 -21.78
CA LYS A 99 15.67 -2.30 -23.01
C LYS A 99 15.15 -3.45 -23.88
N LEU A 100 14.85 -4.61 -23.29
CA LEU A 100 14.33 -5.76 -24.04
C LEU A 100 12.99 -5.44 -24.72
N ALA A 101 12.06 -4.82 -23.98
CA ALA A 101 10.74 -4.49 -24.49
C ALA A 101 10.76 -3.36 -25.53
N GLN A 102 11.52 -2.28 -25.28
CA GLN A 102 11.50 -1.07 -26.11
C GLN A 102 12.42 -1.17 -27.34
N ASP A 103 13.64 -1.70 -27.18
CA ASP A 103 14.66 -1.69 -28.23
C ASP A 103 14.61 -2.95 -29.10
N HIS A 104 14.10 -4.06 -28.57
CA HIS A 104 14.21 -5.39 -29.21
C HIS A 104 12.87 -6.10 -29.45
N SER A 105 11.73 -5.45 -29.14
CA SER A 105 10.39 -6.05 -29.31
C SER A 105 10.28 -7.43 -28.65
N PHE A 106 10.94 -7.62 -27.50
CA PHE A 106 10.99 -8.88 -26.79
C PHE A 106 9.59 -9.37 -26.43
N VAL A 107 9.29 -10.61 -26.81
CA VAL A 107 8.03 -11.29 -26.47
C VAL A 107 8.24 -12.11 -25.21
N PHE A 108 7.42 -11.85 -24.18
CA PHE A 108 7.45 -12.61 -22.94
C PHE A 108 6.76 -13.97 -23.10
N PRO A 109 7.21 -15.03 -22.38
CA PRO A 109 6.60 -16.36 -22.46
C PRO A 109 5.10 -16.38 -22.09
N PHE A 110 4.70 -15.52 -21.15
CA PHE A 110 3.33 -15.40 -20.70
C PHE A 110 2.77 -14.03 -21.10
N ALA A 111 1.80 -14.03 -22.00
CA ALA A 111 1.14 -12.81 -22.49
C ALA A 111 0.10 -12.28 -21.48
N ASP A 112 -0.13 -10.97 -21.52
CA ASP A 112 -1.31 -10.35 -20.89
C ASP A 112 -2.46 -10.32 -21.89
N GLU A 113 -3.63 -10.82 -21.51
CA GLU A 113 -4.89 -10.38 -22.12
C GLU A 113 -5.43 -9.10 -21.43
N ASP A 114 -5.06 -8.88 -20.17
CA ASP A 114 -5.52 -7.76 -19.36
C ASP A 114 -4.46 -6.67 -19.30
N GLY A 115 -4.64 -5.56 -20.01
CA GLY A 115 -3.71 -4.42 -20.09
C GLY A 115 -3.44 -3.68 -18.77
N ALA A 116 -2.87 -4.37 -17.77
CA ALA A 116 -2.43 -3.80 -16.51
C ALA A 116 -1.16 -2.96 -16.75
N SER A 117 -1.30 -1.63 -16.64
CA SER A 117 -0.20 -0.68 -16.77
C SER A 117 0.71 -0.69 -15.54
N GLY A 118 2.01 -0.97 -15.71
CA GLY A 118 3.03 -0.73 -14.68
C GLY A 118 4.25 -1.66 -14.71
N GLU A 119 5.45 -1.07 -14.62
CA GLU A 119 6.72 -1.80 -14.52
C GLU A 119 7.04 -2.18 -13.06
N SER A 120 6.44 -3.28 -12.56
CA SER A 120 6.69 -3.82 -11.21
C SER A 120 7.31 -5.20 -11.22
N LEU A 121 8.02 -5.59 -10.16
CA LEU A 121 8.63 -6.92 -10.03
C LEU A 121 7.59 -8.04 -10.16
N SER A 122 6.49 -7.96 -9.42
CA SER A 122 5.39 -8.94 -9.50
C SER A 122 4.82 -9.08 -10.92
N ARG A 123 4.80 -7.99 -11.70
CA ARG A 123 4.39 -8.03 -13.11
C ARG A 123 5.44 -8.71 -13.99
N LEU A 124 6.72 -8.39 -13.81
CA LEU A 124 7.81 -9.04 -14.53
C LEU A 124 7.86 -10.55 -14.23
N VAL A 125 7.61 -10.94 -12.97
CA VAL A 125 7.47 -12.34 -12.57
C VAL A 125 6.29 -13.00 -13.29
N GLN A 126 5.13 -12.35 -13.39
CA GLN A 126 3.99 -12.89 -14.15
C GLN A 126 4.33 -13.09 -15.63
N LEU A 127 4.96 -12.11 -16.25
CA LEU A 127 5.37 -12.18 -17.66
C LEU A 127 6.37 -13.32 -17.93
N CYS A 128 7.23 -13.62 -16.97
CA CYS A 128 8.29 -14.63 -17.10
C CYS A 128 7.89 -16.03 -16.61
N LEU A 129 7.08 -16.14 -15.56
CA LEU A 129 6.78 -17.40 -14.86
C LEU A 129 5.28 -17.75 -14.85
N GLY A 130 4.41 -16.87 -15.35
CA GLY A 130 2.97 -17.10 -15.46
C GLY A 130 2.18 -16.88 -14.17
N GLN A 131 2.84 -16.54 -13.06
CA GLN A 131 2.21 -16.29 -11.76
C GLN A 131 2.69 -14.96 -11.17
N ARG A 132 1.84 -14.30 -10.37
CA ARG A 132 2.22 -13.08 -9.65
C ARG A 132 2.79 -13.43 -8.28
N LEU A 133 3.77 -12.65 -7.83
CA LEU A 133 4.18 -12.65 -6.42
C LEU A 133 3.01 -12.21 -5.54
N ASP A 134 2.78 -12.94 -4.44
CA ASP A 134 1.86 -12.53 -3.39
C ASP A 134 2.37 -11.25 -2.72
N LYS A 135 1.53 -10.22 -2.62
CA LYS A 135 1.88 -8.91 -2.04
C LYS A 135 1.35 -8.71 -0.62
N SER A 136 0.83 -9.77 0.00
CA SER A 136 0.16 -9.71 1.31
C SER A 136 1.05 -9.14 2.43
N ASP A 137 2.36 -9.41 2.40
CA ASP A 137 3.33 -8.96 3.40
C ASP A 137 4.20 -7.75 3.00
N GLN A 138 3.99 -7.17 1.81
CA GLN A 138 4.77 -6.03 1.30
C GLN A 138 4.78 -4.83 2.26
N PHE A 139 3.64 -4.53 2.92
CA PHE A 139 3.49 -3.45 3.90
C PHE A 139 3.39 -3.95 5.33
N SER A 140 3.93 -5.13 5.61
CA SER A 140 3.90 -5.72 6.95
C SER A 140 4.84 -4.98 7.93
N ASN A 141 4.68 -5.22 9.23
CA ASN A 141 5.61 -4.67 10.21
C ASN A 141 6.93 -5.46 10.20
N TRP A 142 7.90 -4.98 9.41
CA TRP A 142 9.24 -5.55 9.30
C TRP A 142 10.16 -5.28 10.49
N GLU A 143 9.75 -4.47 11.48
CA GLU A 143 10.46 -4.34 12.77
C GLU A 143 10.12 -5.48 13.74
N ARG A 144 8.99 -6.15 13.56
CA ARG A 144 8.52 -7.17 14.51
C ARG A 144 9.51 -8.33 14.57
N ARG A 145 9.87 -8.76 15.78
CA ARG A 145 10.65 -9.98 16.03
C ARG A 145 9.93 -10.93 17.00
N PRO A 146 9.94 -12.26 16.75
CA PRO A 146 10.41 -12.90 15.52
C PRO A 146 9.52 -12.56 14.31
N LEU A 147 10.09 -12.65 13.10
CA LEU A 147 9.32 -12.56 11.86
C LEU A 147 8.34 -13.75 11.76
N ARG A 148 7.15 -13.51 11.20
CA ARG A 148 6.21 -14.58 10.83
C ARG A 148 6.76 -15.41 9.69
N ASP A 149 6.29 -16.64 9.54
CA ASP A 149 6.72 -17.51 8.42
C ASP A 149 6.27 -16.95 7.06
N SER A 150 5.10 -16.30 6.99
CA SER A 150 4.64 -15.60 5.79
C SER A 150 5.61 -14.48 5.37
N GLN A 151 6.09 -13.69 6.34
CA GLN A 151 7.08 -12.62 6.12
C GLN A 151 8.43 -13.17 5.64
N LYS A 152 8.89 -14.29 6.22
CA LYS A 152 10.12 -14.95 5.76
C LYS A 152 9.98 -15.47 4.34
N LEU A 153 8.84 -16.08 4.02
CA LEU A 153 8.57 -16.62 2.69
C LEU A 153 8.49 -15.49 1.65
N TYR A 154 7.75 -14.42 1.94
CA TYR A 154 7.67 -13.22 1.11
C TYR A 154 9.06 -12.65 0.82
N ALA A 155 9.82 -12.33 1.87
CA ALA A 155 11.17 -11.78 1.76
C ALA A 155 12.10 -12.71 0.96
N ALA A 156 12.01 -14.02 1.18
CA ALA A 156 12.83 -14.98 0.44
C ALA A 156 12.49 -15.01 -1.06
N LEU A 157 11.21 -14.96 -1.41
CA LEU A 157 10.73 -14.99 -2.79
C LEU A 157 11.07 -13.70 -3.55
N ASP A 158 11.00 -12.53 -2.92
CA ASP A 158 11.31 -11.25 -3.58
C ASP A 158 12.78 -11.18 -4.04
N ALA A 159 13.71 -11.84 -3.33
CA ALA A 159 15.09 -11.99 -3.80
C ALA A 159 15.29 -13.18 -4.75
N TYR A 160 14.64 -14.32 -4.51
CA TYR A 160 14.85 -15.54 -5.30
C TYR A 160 14.28 -15.42 -6.72
N CYS A 161 13.11 -14.83 -6.86
CA CYS A 161 12.43 -14.68 -8.15
C CYS A 161 13.28 -13.89 -9.17
N LEU A 162 14.18 -13.02 -8.72
CA LEU A 162 15.10 -12.28 -9.57
C LEU A 162 15.99 -13.21 -10.40
N LEU A 163 16.45 -14.32 -9.80
CA LEU A 163 17.26 -15.33 -10.48
C LEU A 163 16.44 -16.06 -11.55
N GLU A 164 15.23 -16.48 -11.20
CA GLU A 164 14.33 -17.19 -12.13
C GLU A 164 13.91 -16.30 -13.31
N VAL A 165 13.54 -15.05 -13.02
CA VAL A 165 13.23 -14.04 -14.03
C VAL A 165 14.42 -13.85 -14.98
N TYR A 166 15.63 -13.68 -14.46
CA TYR A 166 16.82 -13.50 -15.30
C TYR A 166 17.07 -14.70 -16.21
N GLU A 167 16.90 -15.92 -15.69
CA GLU A 167 17.08 -17.15 -16.47
C GLU A 167 16.02 -17.29 -17.58
N VAL A 168 14.76 -16.91 -17.31
CA VAL A 168 13.72 -16.87 -18.34
C VAL A 168 14.03 -15.82 -19.40
N LEU A 169 14.35 -14.58 -18.99
CA LEU A 169 14.70 -13.51 -19.94
C LEU A 169 15.86 -13.92 -20.85
N SER A 170 16.90 -14.55 -20.28
CA SER A 170 18.05 -15.04 -21.03
C SER A 170 17.68 -16.10 -22.06
N ARG A 171 16.87 -17.08 -21.67
CA ARG A 171 16.43 -18.19 -22.53
C ARG A 171 15.52 -17.69 -23.65
N SER A 172 14.51 -16.91 -23.31
CA SER A 172 13.56 -16.36 -24.28
C SER A 172 14.22 -15.38 -25.25
N ALA A 173 15.21 -14.61 -24.80
CA ALA A 173 15.99 -13.75 -25.68
C ALA A 173 16.82 -14.58 -26.67
N HIS A 174 17.42 -15.69 -26.20
CA HIS A 174 18.16 -16.61 -27.05
C HIS A 174 17.25 -17.24 -28.13
N GLU A 175 16.06 -17.71 -27.76
CA GLU A 175 15.06 -18.26 -28.68
C GLU A 175 14.60 -17.23 -29.73
N GLN A 176 14.59 -15.95 -29.36
CA GLN A 176 14.21 -14.83 -30.23
C GLN A 176 15.39 -14.19 -30.99
N ASN A 177 16.60 -14.76 -30.90
CA ASN A 177 17.83 -14.21 -31.50
C ASN A 177 18.16 -12.78 -31.05
N ILE A 178 17.80 -12.41 -29.82
CA ILE A 178 18.11 -11.12 -29.20
C ILE A 178 19.49 -11.23 -28.50
N PRO A 179 20.41 -10.27 -28.69
CA PRO A 179 21.77 -10.32 -28.12
C PRO A 179 21.77 -10.01 -26.61
N PHE A 180 21.21 -10.91 -25.81
CA PHE A 180 20.93 -10.71 -24.39
C PHE A 180 22.14 -10.26 -23.56
N TYR A 181 23.30 -10.91 -23.74
CA TYR A 181 24.50 -10.58 -22.97
C TYR A 181 25.10 -9.21 -23.33
N GLU A 182 24.97 -8.77 -24.58
CA GLU A 182 25.38 -7.43 -24.99
C GLU A 182 24.48 -6.38 -24.33
N ILE A 183 23.17 -6.60 -24.34
CA ILE A 183 22.19 -5.75 -23.66
C ILE A 183 22.48 -5.71 -22.15
N CYS A 184 22.74 -6.85 -21.52
CA CYS A 184 23.15 -6.91 -20.12
C CYS A 184 24.41 -6.07 -19.85
N SER A 185 25.43 -6.16 -20.71
CA SER A 185 26.64 -5.36 -20.60
C SER A 185 26.34 -3.86 -20.74
N GLU A 186 25.48 -3.47 -21.70
CA GLU A 186 25.02 -2.09 -21.86
C GLU A 186 24.29 -1.57 -20.62
N VAL A 187 23.38 -2.35 -20.05
CA VAL A 187 22.65 -1.99 -18.83
C VAL A 187 23.65 -1.77 -17.69
N MET A 188 24.54 -2.74 -17.43
CA MET A 188 25.52 -2.65 -16.35
C MET A 188 26.54 -1.51 -16.52
N THR A 189 26.89 -1.15 -17.76
CA THR A 189 27.84 -0.05 -18.05
C THR A 189 27.16 1.32 -18.08
N SER A 190 25.87 1.39 -18.42
CA SER A 190 25.09 2.62 -18.40
C SER A 190 24.86 3.17 -16.99
N ILE A 191 25.03 2.32 -15.96
CA ILE A 191 25.01 2.72 -14.54
C ILE A 191 26.20 3.66 -14.19
N LYS A 192 27.26 3.73 -15.02
CA LYS A 192 28.52 4.45 -14.72
C LYS A 192 28.50 5.97 -14.93
N SER A 193 27.41 6.61 -15.39
CA SER A 193 27.35 8.09 -15.43
C SER A 193 25.93 8.65 -15.51
N PRO A 194 25.58 9.71 -14.75
CA PRO A 194 24.48 10.59 -15.13
C PRO A 194 24.89 11.28 -16.44
N ARG A 195 24.52 10.71 -17.59
CA ARG A 195 24.66 11.41 -18.86
C ARG A 195 23.70 12.59 -18.82
N LYS A 196 24.25 13.80 -18.72
CA LYS A 196 23.65 14.97 -19.39
C LYS A 196 23.38 14.54 -20.83
N MET A 197 22.13 14.31 -21.19
CA MET A 197 21.78 14.00 -22.57
C MET A 197 22.00 15.26 -23.40
N ALA A 198 23.06 15.22 -24.21
CA ALA A 198 23.28 16.16 -25.30
C ALA A 198 22.21 15.92 -26.38
N LYS A 199 21.62 17.04 -26.80
CA LYS A 199 20.63 17.18 -27.88
C LYS A 199 21.11 16.50 -29.18
N HIS A 200 20.30 15.62 -29.75
CA HIS A 200 20.19 15.47 -31.20
C HIS A 200 18.73 15.28 -31.64
N SER A 201 18.15 16.42 -32.00
CA SER A 201 17.08 16.70 -32.97
C SER A 201 16.31 15.50 -33.56
N LYS A 202 15.13 15.22 -32.99
CA LYS A 202 13.93 15.04 -33.80
C LYS A 202 13.22 16.40 -33.83
N LYS A 203 12.87 16.88 -35.03
CA LYS A 203 12.07 18.09 -35.24
C LYS A 203 10.74 17.97 -34.48
N HIS A 204 10.71 18.48 -33.26
CA HIS A 204 9.49 18.81 -32.55
C HIS A 204 9.56 20.29 -32.19
N ILE A 205 8.59 21.01 -32.75
CA ILE A 205 8.34 22.43 -32.53
C ILE A 205 8.15 22.65 -31.02
N LYS A 206 8.96 23.56 -30.45
CA LYS A 206 8.82 24.27 -29.16
C LYS A 206 7.88 23.66 -28.12
N ARG A 207 8.47 23.16 -27.01
CA ARG A 207 7.98 23.43 -25.65
C ARG A 207 9.06 23.08 -24.61
N GLU A 208 9.96 24.02 -24.35
CA GLU A 208 10.61 24.12 -23.05
C GLU A 208 9.56 24.57 -22.04
N LEU A 209 8.85 23.63 -21.42
CA LEU A 209 8.07 23.82 -20.20
C LEU A 209 7.78 22.43 -19.63
N GLN A 210 7.87 22.30 -18.29
CA GLN A 210 7.40 21.16 -17.46
C GLN A 210 8.46 20.15 -16.97
N ASN A 211 9.37 20.60 -16.10
CA ASN A 211 9.87 19.75 -14.99
C ASN A 211 9.56 20.35 -13.61
N THR A 212 8.69 21.35 -13.58
CA THR A 212 8.16 21.96 -12.36
C THR A 212 6.68 21.62 -12.30
N VAL A 213 6.18 21.26 -11.12
CA VAL A 213 4.74 21.19 -10.88
C VAL A 213 4.16 22.56 -11.20
N ILE A 214 3.23 22.62 -12.14
CA ILE A 214 2.61 23.89 -12.54
C ILE A 214 1.85 24.42 -11.32
N GLN A 215 1.97 25.72 -11.05
CA GLN A 215 1.28 26.33 -9.92
C GLN A 215 -0.24 26.10 -10.03
N ALA A 216 -0.87 25.72 -8.92
CA ALA A 216 -2.31 25.51 -8.87
C ALA A 216 -3.05 26.76 -9.35
N THR A 217 -4.09 26.58 -10.18
CA THR A 217 -5.01 27.67 -10.51
C THR A 217 -5.81 28.08 -9.27
N PRO A 218 -6.46 29.25 -9.23
CA PRO A 218 -7.30 29.62 -8.09
C PRO A 218 -8.38 28.57 -7.80
N SER A 219 -8.74 28.47 -6.52
CA SER A 219 -9.82 27.61 -6.06
C SER A 219 -11.13 27.89 -6.79
N PRO A 220 -11.96 26.86 -7.05
CA PRO A 220 -13.31 27.07 -7.57
C PRO A 220 -14.25 27.70 -6.53
N HIS A 221 -13.86 27.74 -5.26
CA HIS A 221 -14.66 28.29 -4.17
C HIS A 221 -14.07 29.62 -3.66
N THR A 222 -14.81 30.71 -3.85
CA THR A 222 -14.45 32.04 -3.33
C THR A 222 -14.97 32.26 -1.91
N GLU A 223 -16.09 31.63 -1.56
CA GLU A 223 -16.70 31.69 -0.22
C GLU A 223 -16.44 30.41 0.57
N PRO A 224 -16.40 30.47 1.91
CA PRO A 224 -16.19 29.29 2.75
C PRO A 224 -17.33 28.26 2.59
N ILE A 225 -16.97 26.99 2.40
CA ILE A 225 -17.91 25.86 2.31
C ILE A 225 -17.74 24.88 3.47
N PRO A 226 -18.80 24.21 3.93
CA PRO A 226 -18.69 23.15 4.93
C PRO A 226 -18.01 21.91 4.34
N ALA A 227 -17.31 21.14 5.19
CA ALA A 227 -16.59 19.93 4.78
C ALA A 227 -17.45 18.92 4.01
N SER A 228 -18.74 18.80 4.36
CA SER A 228 -19.70 17.91 3.71
C SER A 228 -20.01 18.26 2.24
N GLN A 229 -19.75 19.50 1.80
CA GLN A 229 -19.95 19.94 0.42
C GLN A 229 -18.75 19.67 -0.47
N LEU A 230 -17.55 19.51 0.09
CA LEU A 230 -16.37 19.18 -0.70
C LEU A 230 -16.35 17.67 -1.01
N ARG A 231 -16.20 17.34 -2.29
CA ARG A 231 -16.02 15.95 -2.75
C ARG A 231 -14.69 15.81 -3.46
N VAL A 232 -13.86 14.90 -2.97
CA VAL A 232 -12.47 14.72 -3.42
C VAL A 232 -12.28 13.33 -4.01
N VAL A 233 -11.38 13.21 -4.97
CA VAL A 233 -10.72 11.97 -5.36
C VAL A 233 -9.22 12.12 -5.16
N CYS A 234 -8.63 11.19 -4.40
CA CYS A 234 -7.20 11.12 -4.10
C CYS A 234 -6.55 10.00 -4.90
N ASP A 235 -5.43 10.29 -5.57
CA ASP A 235 -4.62 9.24 -6.19
C ASP A 235 -3.87 8.38 -5.16
N THR A 236 -3.06 7.45 -5.64
CA THR A 236 -2.29 6.54 -4.78
C THR A 236 -1.17 7.24 -4.01
N MET A 237 -0.77 8.46 -4.39
CA MET A 237 0.32 9.20 -3.76
C MET A 237 -0.11 9.92 -2.47
N VAL A 238 -1.41 10.19 -2.33
CA VAL A 238 -1.97 10.97 -1.22
C VAL A 238 -3.08 10.21 -0.47
N GLN A 239 -3.01 8.89 -0.42
CA GLN A 239 -4.02 8.06 0.29
C GLN A 239 -4.10 8.36 1.79
N GLY A 240 -2.97 8.63 2.44
CA GLY A 240 -2.91 9.03 3.84
C GLY A 240 -3.71 10.32 4.08
N LEU A 241 -3.52 11.32 3.20
CA LEU A 241 -4.28 12.56 3.19
C LEU A 241 -5.77 12.30 2.95
N GLY A 242 -6.11 11.41 2.01
CA GLY A 242 -7.50 11.02 1.78
C GLY A 242 -8.20 10.47 3.02
N LYS A 243 -7.50 9.67 3.84
CA LYS A 243 -8.05 9.19 5.14
C LYS A 243 -8.26 10.34 6.12
N MET A 244 -7.37 11.33 6.14
CA MET A 244 -7.51 12.52 6.98
C MET A 244 -8.66 13.43 6.52
N LEU A 245 -8.85 13.61 5.22
CA LEU A 245 -9.99 14.35 4.67
C LEU A 245 -11.33 13.68 5.06
N ARG A 246 -11.43 12.36 4.95
CA ARG A 246 -12.60 11.60 5.45
C ARG A 246 -12.83 11.82 6.94
N LYS A 247 -11.76 11.86 7.74
CA LYS A 247 -11.87 12.12 9.19
C LYS A 247 -12.47 13.50 9.47
N CYS A 248 -12.18 14.49 8.62
CA CYS A 248 -12.75 15.84 8.68
C CYS A 248 -14.15 15.95 8.02
N GLY A 249 -14.77 14.84 7.61
CA GLY A 249 -16.13 14.84 7.04
C GLY A 249 -16.20 15.07 5.53
N VAL A 250 -15.07 15.20 4.85
CA VAL A 250 -15.01 15.37 3.39
C VAL A 250 -15.33 14.04 2.69
N ASP A 251 -16.19 14.08 1.66
CA ASP A 251 -16.47 12.91 0.83
C ASP A 251 -15.26 12.61 -0.05
N THR A 252 -14.43 11.62 0.32
CA THR A 252 -13.20 11.33 -0.42
C THR A 252 -13.17 9.91 -0.98
N VAL A 253 -13.04 9.79 -2.29
CA VAL A 253 -12.65 8.54 -2.96
C VAL A 253 -11.13 8.45 -2.94
N ILE A 254 -10.59 7.28 -2.66
CA ILE A 254 -9.15 7.03 -2.60
C ILE A 254 -8.88 5.88 -3.56
N LEU A 255 -8.03 6.11 -4.57
CA LEU A 255 -7.61 5.07 -5.50
C LEU A 255 -6.81 4.00 -4.75
N LYS A 256 -7.02 2.74 -5.11
CA LYS A 256 -6.23 1.59 -4.67
C LYS A 256 -4.86 1.61 -5.35
N ASN A 257 -3.86 0.98 -4.73
CA ASN A 257 -2.46 0.99 -5.20
C ASN A 257 -2.27 0.48 -6.64
N GLU A 258 -3.21 -0.32 -7.13
CA GLU A 258 -3.17 -0.94 -8.46
C GLU A 258 -3.87 -0.10 -9.54
N GLU A 259 -4.57 0.97 -9.16
CA GLU A 259 -5.31 1.81 -10.09
C GLU A 259 -4.43 2.90 -10.70
N ASP A 260 -4.53 3.06 -12.02
CA ASP A 260 -3.88 4.16 -12.74
C ASP A 260 -4.41 5.52 -12.25
N HIS A 261 -3.54 6.51 -12.14
CA HIS A 261 -3.90 7.85 -11.68
C HIS A 261 -4.89 8.54 -12.62
N ASP A 262 -4.93 8.15 -13.90
CA ASP A 262 -5.92 8.65 -14.87
C ASP A 262 -7.36 8.27 -14.49
N VAL A 263 -7.55 7.25 -13.63
CA VAL A 263 -8.84 6.92 -13.04
C VAL A 263 -9.41 8.09 -12.22
N CYS A 264 -8.56 8.94 -11.62
CA CYS A 264 -8.99 10.16 -10.93
C CYS A 264 -9.79 11.08 -11.86
N VAL A 265 -9.39 11.24 -13.12
CA VAL A 265 -10.07 12.10 -14.10
C VAL A 265 -11.48 11.58 -14.38
N ARG A 266 -11.61 10.28 -14.61
CA ARG A 266 -12.90 9.63 -14.84
C ARG A 266 -13.84 9.84 -13.65
N ILE A 267 -13.36 9.56 -12.44
CA ILE A 267 -14.13 9.71 -11.21
C ILE A 267 -14.50 11.18 -10.96
N ALA A 268 -13.56 12.10 -11.14
CA ALA A 268 -13.77 13.54 -10.99
C ALA A 268 -14.90 14.05 -11.88
N ASN A 269 -14.85 13.71 -13.17
CA ASN A 269 -15.85 14.16 -14.15
C ASN A 269 -17.22 13.49 -13.96
N GLN A 270 -17.27 12.19 -13.63
CA GLN A 270 -18.53 11.47 -13.45
C GLN A 270 -19.24 11.81 -12.14
N GLN A 271 -18.48 12.05 -11.06
CA GLN A 271 -19.03 12.24 -9.72
C GLN A 271 -18.95 13.68 -9.23
N HIS A 272 -18.53 14.61 -10.08
CA HIS A 272 -18.30 16.02 -9.75
C HIS A 272 -17.40 16.18 -8.53
N ARG A 273 -16.19 15.60 -8.60
CA ARG A 273 -15.18 15.65 -7.54
C ARG A 273 -13.97 16.46 -7.99
N VAL A 274 -13.29 17.09 -7.03
CA VAL A 274 -11.97 17.67 -7.25
C VAL A 274 -10.89 16.60 -7.07
N ILE A 275 -9.79 16.71 -7.83
CA ILE A 275 -8.64 15.82 -7.73
C ILE A 275 -7.63 16.41 -6.75
N VAL A 276 -7.12 15.59 -5.85
CA VAL A 276 -5.95 15.90 -5.02
C VAL A 276 -4.86 14.87 -5.32
N THR A 277 -3.68 15.35 -5.70
CA THR A 277 -2.55 14.53 -6.18
C THR A 277 -1.24 15.20 -5.79
N ARG A 278 -0.10 14.55 -6.06
CA ARG A 278 1.22 15.07 -5.74
C ARG A 278 2.22 14.84 -6.87
N GLY A 279 3.22 15.74 -6.94
CA GLY A 279 4.33 15.62 -7.88
C GLY A 279 3.90 15.79 -9.34
N LEU A 280 4.64 15.17 -10.26
CA LEU A 280 4.45 15.33 -11.70
C LEU A 280 3.13 14.73 -12.21
N VAL A 281 2.45 13.91 -11.40
CA VAL A 281 1.12 13.38 -11.70
C VAL A 281 0.13 14.52 -11.91
N TYR A 282 0.22 15.59 -11.11
CA TYR A 282 -0.61 16.78 -11.26
C TYR A 282 -0.60 17.32 -12.70
N ASN A 283 0.58 17.47 -13.30
CA ASN A 283 0.75 18.05 -14.65
C ASN A 283 0.02 17.24 -15.74
N ARG A 284 -0.25 15.96 -15.50
CA ARG A 284 -1.04 15.10 -16.40
C ARG A 284 -2.54 15.24 -16.14
N LEU A 285 -2.96 15.24 -14.87
CA LEU A 285 -4.38 15.20 -14.50
C LEU A 285 -5.09 16.55 -14.67
N TYR A 286 -4.45 17.66 -14.31
CA TYR A 286 -5.12 18.98 -14.22
C TYR A 286 -5.69 19.48 -15.57
N GLN A 287 -5.14 19.00 -16.69
CA GLN A 287 -5.58 19.41 -18.04
C GLN A 287 -6.93 18.78 -18.44
N HIS A 288 -7.38 17.76 -17.71
CA HIS A 288 -8.56 16.97 -18.05
C HIS A 288 -9.75 17.23 -17.13
N VAL A 289 -9.65 18.24 -16.26
CA VAL A 289 -10.71 18.68 -15.35
C VAL A 289 -10.86 20.21 -15.38
N PRO A 290 -12.01 20.76 -14.92
CA PRO A 290 -12.21 22.21 -14.90
C PRO A 290 -11.13 22.94 -14.08
N GLN A 291 -10.93 24.23 -14.39
CA GLN A 291 -9.97 25.06 -13.67
C GLN A 291 -10.27 25.04 -12.15
N GLY A 292 -9.22 24.93 -11.34
CA GLY A 292 -9.31 24.83 -9.88
C GLY A 292 -9.74 23.46 -9.33
N HIS A 293 -10.15 22.50 -10.18
CA HIS A 293 -10.63 21.18 -9.73
C HIS A 293 -9.53 20.13 -9.63
N CYS A 294 -8.27 20.53 -9.70
CA CYS A 294 -7.12 19.66 -9.43
C CYS A 294 -6.14 20.44 -8.57
N TYR A 295 -5.67 19.82 -7.49
CA TYR A 295 -4.75 20.45 -6.55
C TYR A 295 -3.45 19.64 -6.40
N PRO A 296 -2.26 20.24 -6.63
CA PRO A 296 -0.98 19.64 -6.35
C PRO A 296 -0.58 19.87 -4.89
N VAL A 297 -0.57 18.80 -4.10
CA VAL A 297 -0.12 18.83 -2.70
C VAL A 297 1.39 19.08 -2.65
N MET A 298 1.80 20.13 -1.95
CA MET A 298 3.19 20.56 -1.90
C MET A 298 3.95 19.97 -0.70
N SER A 299 3.36 20.00 0.51
CA SER A 299 4.03 19.54 1.72
C SER A 299 4.27 18.02 1.73
N ASP A 300 5.35 17.60 2.41
CA ASP A 300 5.63 16.20 2.77
C ASP A 300 4.98 15.77 4.10
N VAL A 301 4.50 16.73 4.89
CA VAL A 301 3.97 16.50 6.24
C VAL A 301 2.46 16.39 6.19
N LEU A 302 1.90 15.25 6.61
CA LEU A 302 0.47 14.92 6.48
C LEU A 302 -0.47 16.00 7.05
N GLU A 303 -0.16 16.53 8.22
CA GLU A 303 -0.95 17.60 8.86
C GLU A 303 -0.95 18.89 8.02
N GLU A 304 0.19 19.22 7.40
CA GLU A 304 0.32 20.39 6.53
C GLU A 304 -0.39 20.16 5.20
N GLN A 305 -0.33 18.95 4.63
CA GLN A 305 -1.08 18.58 3.44
C GLN A 305 -2.59 18.76 3.64
N LEU A 306 -3.10 18.34 4.81
CA LEU A 306 -4.51 18.51 5.18
C LEU A 306 -4.88 19.99 5.29
N GLU A 307 -4.09 20.76 6.02
CA GLU A 307 -4.28 22.21 6.18
C GLU A 307 -4.26 22.93 4.82
N GLU A 308 -3.30 22.58 3.97
CA GLU A 308 -3.11 23.11 2.62
C GLU A 308 -4.35 22.89 1.74
N VAL A 309 -4.86 21.65 1.68
CA VAL A 309 -6.04 21.31 0.85
C VAL A 309 -7.31 21.99 1.37
N LEU A 310 -7.55 21.98 2.69
CA LEU A 310 -8.72 22.62 3.27
C LEU A 310 -8.72 24.14 3.03
N LYS A 311 -7.55 24.79 3.17
CA LYS A 311 -7.41 26.23 2.87
C LYS A 311 -7.61 26.52 1.39
N TYR A 312 -7.01 25.72 0.51
CA TYR A 312 -7.15 25.93 -0.92
C TYR A 312 -8.62 25.87 -1.35
N PHE A 313 -9.36 24.84 -0.96
CA PHE A 313 -10.78 24.71 -1.32
C PHE A 313 -11.73 25.57 -0.45
N ASN A 314 -11.19 26.45 0.40
CA ASN A 314 -11.93 27.31 1.31
C ASN A 314 -12.94 26.53 2.17
N VAL A 315 -12.49 25.42 2.76
CA VAL A 315 -13.33 24.55 3.57
C VAL A 315 -13.20 24.90 5.04
N PHE A 316 -14.32 25.11 5.71
CA PHE A 316 -14.38 25.10 7.17
C PHE A 316 -14.89 23.74 7.66
N VAL A 317 -14.32 23.29 8.78
CA VAL A 317 -14.68 22.04 9.44
C VAL A 317 -15.33 22.39 10.77
N THR A 318 -16.38 21.68 11.18
CA THR A 318 -16.99 21.82 12.50
C THR A 318 -16.67 20.58 13.34
N LYS A 319 -16.89 20.65 14.66
CA LYS A 319 -16.77 19.45 15.51
C LYS A 319 -17.71 18.31 15.09
N GLN A 320 -18.85 18.63 14.47
CA GLN A 320 -19.80 17.63 14.00
C GLN A 320 -19.32 16.91 12.74
N ASP A 321 -18.46 17.54 11.95
CA ASP A 321 -17.88 16.92 10.75
C ASP A 321 -16.80 15.88 11.11
N VAL A 322 -16.20 16.01 12.30
CA VAL A 322 -15.18 15.07 12.78
C VAL A 322 -15.81 13.69 13.00
N PHE A 323 -15.23 12.67 12.36
CA PHE A 323 -15.78 11.30 12.34
C PHE A 323 -17.20 11.19 11.76
N SER A 324 -17.70 12.21 11.06
CA SER A 324 -18.94 12.11 10.28
C SER A 324 -18.79 11.19 9.06
N ARG A 325 -17.55 10.82 8.69
CA ARG A 325 -17.23 9.84 7.65
C ARG A 325 -16.17 8.84 8.07
N CYS A 326 -16.35 7.60 7.63
CA CYS A 326 -15.45 6.50 7.89
C CYS A 326 -14.18 6.63 7.04
N GLN A 327 -13.03 6.60 7.69
CA GLN A 327 -11.73 6.68 7.01
C GLN A 327 -11.46 5.48 6.09
N VAL A 328 -12.11 4.34 6.34
CA VAL A 328 -11.95 3.11 5.56
C VAL A 328 -12.92 3.08 4.37
N CYS A 329 -14.22 3.13 4.62
CA CYS A 329 -15.25 2.93 3.58
C CYS A 329 -15.90 4.23 3.08
N ASN A 330 -15.54 5.40 3.64
CA ASN A 330 -16.15 6.70 3.35
C ASN A 330 -17.64 6.83 3.75
N GLY A 331 -18.24 5.81 4.39
CA GLY A 331 -19.63 5.85 4.85
C GLY A 331 -19.84 6.85 5.99
N GLY A 332 -21.02 7.48 6.03
CA GLY A 332 -21.36 8.49 7.05
C GLY A 332 -22.31 8.02 8.14
N ASP A 333 -22.51 6.72 8.26
CA ASP A 333 -23.43 6.13 9.23
C ASP A 333 -22.65 5.46 10.35
N PHE A 334 -22.91 5.90 11.58
CA PHE A 334 -22.21 5.49 12.78
C PHE A 334 -23.17 5.20 13.91
N VAL A 335 -22.79 4.25 14.74
CA VAL A 335 -23.39 4.01 16.04
C VAL A 335 -22.42 4.39 17.13
N VAL A 336 -22.92 5.10 18.14
CA VAL A 336 -22.13 5.52 19.29
C VAL A 336 -22.43 4.56 20.44
N VAL A 337 -21.39 3.88 20.92
CA VAL A 337 -21.50 2.94 22.04
C VAL A 337 -20.69 3.42 23.24
N THR A 338 -21.11 3.03 24.43
CA THR A 338 -20.37 3.31 25.67
C THR A 338 -19.15 2.41 25.79
N GLN A 339 -18.22 2.79 26.66
CA GLN A 339 -17.09 1.95 27.05
C GLN A 339 -17.53 0.52 27.45
N GLU A 340 -18.61 0.41 28.22
CA GLU A 340 -19.12 -0.88 28.70
C GLU A 340 -19.59 -1.77 27.54
N VAL A 341 -20.39 -1.23 26.62
CA VAL A 341 -20.84 -1.97 25.43
C VAL A 341 -19.65 -2.39 24.58
N MET A 342 -18.63 -1.52 24.44
CA MET A 342 -17.43 -1.84 23.68
C MET A 342 -16.61 -2.98 24.29
N ARG A 343 -16.54 -3.05 25.62
CA ARG A 343 -15.89 -4.18 26.32
C ARG A 343 -16.63 -5.49 26.06
N GLN A 344 -17.95 -5.46 26.11
CA GLN A 344 -18.77 -6.64 25.82
C GLN A 344 -18.60 -7.11 24.36
N LEU A 345 -18.52 -6.17 23.40
CA LEU A 345 -18.21 -6.45 22.01
C LEU A 345 -16.81 -7.07 21.84
N ALA A 346 -15.79 -6.52 22.51
CA ALA A 346 -14.44 -7.07 22.47
C ALA A 346 -14.37 -8.49 23.05
N GLN A 347 -15.07 -8.76 24.15
CA GLN A 347 -15.18 -10.09 24.73
C GLN A 347 -15.90 -11.07 23.81
N SER A 348 -17.02 -10.67 23.22
CA SER A 348 -17.81 -11.51 22.30
C SER A 348 -17.01 -11.84 21.04
N SER A 349 -16.25 -10.87 20.50
CA SER A 349 -15.33 -11.09 19.37
C SER A 349 -14.26 -12.15 19.69
N GLN A 350 -13.65 -12.09 20.88
CA GLN A 350 -12.67 -13.08 21.32
C GLN A 350 -13.27 -14.48 21.50
N GLN A 351 -14.49 -14.57 22.06
CA GLN A 351 -15.19 -15.85 22.24
C GLN A 351 -15.52 -16.50 20.89
N MET A 352 -16.01 -15.74 19.92
CA MET A 352 -16.28 -16.26 18.57
C MET A 352 -14.98 -16.72 17.88
N ALA A 353 -13.88 -15.99 18.03
CA ALA A 353 -12.58 -16.40 17.48
C ALA A 353 -12.09 -17.73 18.10
N GLN A 354 -12.36 -17.96 19.39
CA GLN A 354 -12.01 -19.22 20.07
C GLN A 354 -12.90 -20.40 19.64
N MET A 355 -14.17 -20.17 19.32
CA MET A 355 -15.05 -21.20 18.78
C MET A 355 -14.64 -21.63 17.37
N HIS A 356 -14.27 -20.68 16.50
CA HIS A 356 -13.80 -20.98 15.14
C HIS A 356 -12.38 -21.58 15.09
N ALA A 357 -11.58 -21.43 16.13
CA ALA A 357 -10.26 -22.08 16.24
C ALA A 357 -10.34 -23.57 16.64
N GLY A 358 -11.53 -24.06 17.03
CA GLY A 358 -11.77 -25.46 17.37
C GLY A 358 -12.22 -26.35 16.21
N ASP A 359 -12.59 -25.76 15.07
CA ASP A 359 -13.00 -26.48 13.85
C ASP A 359 -11.81 -26.63 12.90
N ASP A 360 -10.78 -27.36 13.35
CA ASP A 360 -9.82 -28.01 12.47
C ASP A 360 -9.76 -29.51 12.82
N TYR A 361 -10.68 -30.28 12.23
CA TYR A 361 -10.46 -31.70 11.99
C TYR A 361 -11.25 -32.22 10.77
N SER A 362 -10.45 -32.76 9.85
CA SER A 362 -10.76 -33.41 8.57
C SER A 362 -11.86 -34.49 8.56
N LYS A 363 -12.30 -34.79 7.32
CA LYS A 363 -13.06 -35.94 6.78
C LYS A 363 -14.57 -35.79 6.73
N TRP A 364 -15.12 -35.57 5.54
CA TRP A 364 -16.13 -36.46 4.96
C TRP A 364 -15.74 -36.76 3.50
N GLU A 365 -15.78 -38.04 3.19
CA GLU A 365 -15.29 -38.71 1.98
C GLU A 365 -16.12 -38.39 0.73
N GLU A 366 -15.49 -38.61 -0.42
CA GLU A 366 -16.15 -38.87 -1.68
C GLU A 366 -17.23 -39.96 -1.50
N ALA A 367 -18.46 -39.64 -1.87
CA ALA A 367 -19.43 -40.64 -2.30
C ALA A 367 -20.27 -40.05 -3.43
N GLU A 368 -19.98 -40.52 -4.64
CA GLU A 368 -20.86 -40.42 -5.81
C GLU A 368 -22.22 -41.08 -5.54
N GLY A 369 -23.30 -40.58 -6.16
CA GLY A 369 -24.54 -41.35 -6.23
C GLY A 369 -25.84 -40.57 -6.51
N PHE A 370 -26.07 -40.27 -7.79
CA PHE A 370 -27.34 -40.38 -8.54
C PHE A 370 -28.73 -40.09 -7.89
N SER A 371 -29.42 -39.10 -8.49
CA SER A 371 -30.82 -39.10 -8.99
C SER A 371 -32.06 -38.90 -8.11
N SER A 372 -32.85 -37.91 -8.58
CA SER A 372 -34.33 -37.80 -8.76
C SER A 372 -35.33 -37.77 -7.59
N GLU A 373 -36.12 -36.69 -7.66
CA GLU A 373 -37.57 -36.55 -7.48
C GLU A 373 -38.28 -36.68 -6.11
N SER A 374 -38.96 -35.57 -5.78
CA SER A 374 -40.35 -35.41 -5.29
C SER A 374 -40.85 -36.02 -3.96
N ASP A 375 -41.54 -35.12 -3.24
CA ASP A 375 -42.77 -35.28 -2.44
C ASP A 375 -42.73 -35.46 -0.90
N ALA A 376 -43.35 -34.45 -0.27
CA ALA A 376 -44.43 -34.50 0.73
C ALA A 376 -44.17 -34.92 2.19
N TYR A 377 -44.43 -33.93 3.07
CA TYR A 377 -45.06 -33.95 4.41
C TYR A 377 -44.92 -35.17 5.34
N SER A 378 -44.31 -34.94 6.50
CA SER A 378 -44.93 -35.24 7.82
C SER A 378 -44.23 -34.48 8.95
N GLU A 379 -45.04 -33.82 9.78
CA GLU A 379 -44.66 -33.21 11.06
C GLU A 379 -44.26 -34.28 12.09
N GLU A 380 -43.19 -33.99 12.84
CA GLU A 380 -43.02 -34.20 14.30
C GLU A 380 -41.52 -34.27 14.61
N GLY A 381 -40.98 -33.15 15.08
CA GLY A 381 -39.59 -33.04 15.50
C GLY A 381 -39.45 -31.78 16.34
N THR A 382 -39.49 -31.96 17.66
CA THR A 382 -39.28 -30.95 18.69
C THR A 382 -38.19 -29.94 18.32
N ALA A 383 -38.60 -28.68 18.13
CA ALA A 383 -37.70 -27.56 17.96
C ALA A 383 -36.75 -27.45 19.17
N PRO A 384 -35.44 -27.26 18.97
CA PRO A 384 -34.54 -26.96 20.08
C PRO A 384 -34.95 -25.62 20.72
N PRO A 385 -34.96 -25.52 22.06
CA PRO A 385 -35.31 -24.29 22.74
C PRO A 385 -34.09 -23.36 22.72
N CYS A 386 -34.04 -22.42 21.78
CA CYS A 386 -33.33 -21.18 22.02
C CYS A 386 -33.82 -20.07 21.09
N VAL A 387 -34.99 -19.52 21.40
CA VAL A 387 -35.23 -18.11 21.08
C VAL A 387 -34.30 -17.34 22.02
N LEU A 388 -33.05 -17.12 21.60
CA LEU A 388 -32.20 -16.12 22.24
C LEU A 388 -32.95 -14.80 22.07
N GLN A 389 -33.59 -14.34 23.13
CA GLN A 389 -33.96 -12.94 23.25
C GLN A 389 -32.66 -12.15 23.18
N TYR A 390 -32.27 -11.75 21.97
CA TYR A 390 -31.23 -10.76 21.75
C TYR A 390 -31.60 -9.58 22.62
N ARG A 391 -30.76 -9.29 23.63
CA ARG A 391 -30.90 -8.04 24.38
C ARG A 391 -30.51 -6.96 23.39
N SER A 392 -31.51 -6.45 22.67
CA SER A 392 -31.39 -5.22 21.89
C SER A 392 -31.12 -4.11 22.90
N ILE A 393 -29.84 -3.88 23.19
CA ILE A 393 -29.42 -2.72 23.98
C ILE A 393 -29.85 -1.50 23.16
N PRO A 394 -30.32 -0.40 23.78
CA PRO A 394 -30.72 0.82 23.07
C PRO A 394 -29.66 1.41 22.11
N SER A 395 -28.44 0.87 22.17
CA SER A 395 -27.29 1.24 21.36
C SER A 395 -27.38 0.82 19.89
N GLY A 396 -28.26 -0.09 19.46
CA GLY A 396 -28.37 -0.47 18.04
C GLY A 396 -27.25 -1.38 17.49
N VAL A 397 -26.53 -2.07 18.38
CA VAL A 397 -25.57 -3.15 18.04
C VAL A 397 -26.05 -4.47 18.64
N ILE A 398 -25.72 -5.58 17.99
CA ILE A 398 -25.99 -6.94 18.47
C ILE A 398 -24.70 -7.46 19.10
N VAL A 399 -24.61 -7.37 20.43
CA VAL A 399 -23.38 -7.65 21.18
C VAL A 399 -22.99 -9.13 21.04
N GLU A 400 -23.96 -10.03 21.16
CA GLU A 400 -23.74 -11.48 21.15
C GLU A 400 -23.15 -11.96 19.81
N LEU A 401 -23.50 -11.29 18.71
CA LEU A 401 -23.00 -11.60 17.36
C LEU A 401 -21.84 -10.68 16.94
N CYS A 402 -21.45 -9.72 17.78
CA CYS A 402 -20.53 -8.64 17.45
C CYS A 402 -20.89 -7.97 16.10
N GLN A 403 -22.16 -7.60 15.92
CA GLN A 403 -22.68 -7.05 14.66
C GLN A 403 -23.32 -5.67 14.83
N THR A 404 -23.26 -4.86 13.78
CA THR A 404 -24.02 -3.60 13.68
C THR A 404 -25.50 -3.88 13.36
N ARG A 405 -26.37 -2.88 13.41
CA ARG A 405 -27.79 -3.03 12.98
C ARG A 405 -27.94 -3.42 11.51
N LYS A 406 -26.91 -3.21 10.69
CA LYS A 406 -26.86 -3.63 9.29
C LYS A 406 -26.34 -5.06 9.10
N GLY A 407 -26.07 -5.79 10.19
CA GLY A 407 -25.51 -7.15 10.14
C GLY A 407 -24.02 -7.19 9.77
N VAL A 408 -23.31 -6.07 9.85
CA VAL A 408 -21.86 -6.01 9.57
C VAL A 408 -21.08 -6.39 10.82
N THR A 409 -20.10 -7.28 10.69
CA THR A 409 -19.22 -7.67 11.80
C THR A 409 -18.43 -6.46 12.31
N ILE A 410 -18.46 -6.24 13.61
CA ILE A 410 -17.75 -5.17 14.31
C ILE A 410 -16.33 -5.63 14.62
N HIS A 411 -15.34 -4.83 14.22
CA HIS A 411 -13.92 -5.07 14.47
C HIS A 411 -13.51 -4.58 15.87
N ALA A 412 -14.13 -5.13 16.91
CA ALA A 412 -13.90 -4.74 18.31
C ALA A 412 -12.53 -5.21 18.83
N ASP A 413 -12.00 -6.30 18.26
CA ASP A 413 -10.66 -6.86 18.50
C ASP A 413 -9.53 -5.90 18.11
N ALA A 414 -9.78 -5.02 17.13
CA ALA A 414 -8.83 -4.02 16.69
C ALA A 414 -8.67 -2.84 17.67
N VAL A 415 -9.44 -2.78 18.77
CA VAL A 415 -9.33 -1.73 19.77
C VAL A 415 -8.34 -2.12 20.86
N PRO A 416 -7.24 -1.36 21.07
CA PRO A 416 -6.25 -1.70 22.09
C PRO A 416 -6.84 -1.65 23.51
N THR A 417 -6.42 -2.58 24.38
CA THR A 417 -6.92 -2.69 25.77
C THR A 417 -6.78 -1.39 26.56
N GLY A 418 -5.65 -0.69 26.44
CA GLY A 418 -5.46 0.60 27.13
C GLY A 418 -6.44 1.70 26.68
N VAL A 419 -6.94 1.63 25.45
CA VAL A 419 -7.98 2.54 24.94
C VAL A 419 -9.35 2.16 25.53
N LEU A 420 -9.67 0.86 25.63
CA LEU A 420 -10.89 0.35 26.27
C LEU A 420 -11.02 0.72 27.75
N GLU A 421 -9.93 1.08 28.41
CA GLU A 421 -9.92 1.54 29.80
C GLU A 421 -10.09 3.05 29.94
N GLN A 422 -9.57 3.83 28.99
CA GLN A 422 -9.49 5.28 29.09
C GLN A 422 -10.61 6.03 28.36
N VAL A 423 -11.15 5.45 27.30
CA VAL A 423 -12.15 6.11 26.43
C VAL A 423 -13.57 5.77 26.87
N GLN A 424 -14.43 6.79 26.95
CA GLN A 424 -15.82 6.67 27.39
C GLN A 424 -16.81 6.36 26.27
N LYS A 425 -16.50 6.78 25.04
CA LYS A 425 -17.39 6.65 23.86
C LYS A 425 -16.62 6.15 22.65
N PHE A 426 -17.23 5.24 21.91
CA PHE A 426 -16.70 4.70 20.66
C PHE A 426 -17.70 4.92 19.54
N TYR A 427 -17.19 5.18 18.34
CA TYR A 427 -17.97 5.33 17.12
C TYR A 427 -17.70 4.12 16.23
N ILE A 428 -18.72 3.35 15.92
CA ILE A 428 -18.61 2.16 15.07
C ILE A 428 -19.27 2.47 13.75
N CYS A 429 -18.54 2.28 12.65
CA CYS A 429 -19.11 2.48 11.32
C CYS A 429 -20.10 1.36 11.00
N GLU A 430 -21.33 1.75 10.66
CA GLU A 430 -22.42 0.84 10.32
C GLU A 430 -22.17 0.04 9.03
N ASN A 431 -21.30 0.54 8.15
CA ASN A 431 -21.06 -0.03 6.82
C ASN A 431 -19.87 -1.00 6.77
N CYS A 432 -18.87 -0.84 7.64
CA CYS A 432 -17.67 -1.70 7.63
C CYS A 432 -17.22 -2.16 9.01
N GLY A 433 -17.98 -1.88 10.07
CA GLY A 433 -17.67 -2.34 11.43
C GLY A 433 -16.41 -1.74 12.05
N LYS A 434 -15.75 -0.77 11.40
CA LYS A 434 -14.54 -0.14 11.94
C LYS A 434 -14.87 0.73 13.15
N CYS A 435 -14.09 0.54 14.21
CA CYS A 435 -14.21 1.25 15.47
C CYS A 435 -13.28 2.47 15.54
N TYR A 436 -13.80 3.59 16.00
CA TYR A 436 -13.10 4.85 16.23
C TYR A 436 -13.35 5.37 17.63
N TRP A 437 -12.46 6.23 18.11
CA TRP A 437 -12.54 6.89 19.40
C TRP A 437 -11.89 8.27 19.33
N ASP A 438 -12.31 9.14 20.24
CA ASP A 438 -11.69 10.45 20.40
C ASP A 438 -10.29 10.26 21.02
N GLY A 439 -9.27 10.53 20.21
CA GLY A 439 -7.87 10.46 20.62
C GLY A 439 -7.29 11.85 20.81
N SER A 440 -6.52 12.04 21.87
CA SER A 440 -5.88 13.33 22.20
C SER A 440 -4.98 13.88 21.09
N HIS A 441 -4.51 13.04 20.16
CA HIS A 441 -3.71 13.47 19.01
C HIS A 441 -4.51 14.34 18.04
N PHE A 442 -5.77 13.98 17.74
CA PHE A 442 -6.57 14.74 16.79
C PHE A 442 -7.16 15.99 17.41
N GLU A 443 -7.50 15.94 18.69
CA GLU A 443 -7.86 17.16 19.44
C GLU A 443 -6.71 18.17 19.46
N ARG A 444 -5.45 17.70 19.59
CA ARG A 444 -4.26 18.55 19.47
C ARG A 444 -4.09 19.11 18.05
N LEU A 445 -4.41 18.35 17.01
CA LEU A 445 -4.39 18.83 15.62
C LEU A 445 -5.45 19.91 15.37
N ILE A 446 -6.67 19.68 15.87
CA ILE A 446 -7.79 20.64 15.83
C ILE A 446 -7.44 21.90 16.61
N GLY A 447 -6.98 21.77 17.85
CA GLY A 447 -6.66 22.88 18.74
C GLY A 447 -5.35 23.60 18.40
N GLY A 448 -4.55 23.06 17.49
CA GLY A 448 -3.30 23.64 17.01
C GLY A 448 -3.41 24.13 15.58
N ARG A 449 -2.87 23.36 14.62
CA ARG A 449 -2.75 23.79 13.21
C ARG A 449 -4.09 24.04 12.52
N LEU A 450 -5.12 23.29 12.87
CA LEU A 450 -6.44 23.47 12.26
C LEU A 450 -7.34 24.44 13.06
N GLN A 451 -6.84 25.15 14.08
CA GLN A 451 -7.66 25.98 14.97
C GLN A 451 -8.46 27.07 14.23
N ASN A 452 -7.92 27.60 13.12
CA ASN A 452 -8.57 28.62 12.30
C ASN A 452 -9.40 28.05 11.14
N ILE A 453 -9.36 26.73 10.93
CA ILE A 453 -10.12 26.00 9.91
C ILE A 453 -11.30 25.27 10.57
N VAL A 454 -11.09 24.78 11.79
CA VAL A 454 -12.08 24.08 12.59
C VAL A 454 -12.81 25.08 13.47
N THR A 455 -14.07 25.34 13.15
CA THR A 455 -14.96 26.21 13.92
C THR A 455 -15.68 25.40 15.01
N GLN A 456 -16.06 26.09 16.10
CA GLN A 456 -16.64 25.44 17.29
C GLN A 456 -17.96 24.73 17.01
#